data_AF-A0A523J1J0-F1
#
_entry.id   AF-A0A523J1J0-F1
#
_cell.length_a   1.000
_cell.length_b   1.000
_cell.length_c   1.000
_cell.angle_alpha   90.00
_cell.angle_beta   90.00
_cell.angle_gamma   90.00
#
_symmetry.space_group_name_H-M   'P 1'
#
loop_
_entity.id
_entity.type
_entity.pdbx_description
1 polymer ?
#
loop_
_entity_poly.entity_id
_entity_poly.type
_entity_poly.pdbx_seq_one_letter_code
_entity_poly.pdbx_strand_id
1 'polypeptide(L)'
;MKTRNVRSLVQNYDFVINALPGFIGFQTLEAIIEAKKNVVDIAFFAEDPFLLNELAKKQNVVALVDCGVSPGMSNILAGYVNNLLVFIKKLVSPHLSLSESKRNVLSLC
;
A
#
# COMPACT_ATOMS: atom_id res chain seq x y z
N MET A 1 2.00 16.65 -16.14
CA MET A 1 2.94 15.75 -16.85
C MET A 1 2.12 14.75 -17.65
N LYS A 2 2.41 14.49 -18.94
CA LYS A 2 1.63 13.50 -19.71
C LYS A 2 2.06 12.08 -19.28
N THR A 3 1.15 11.27 -18.75
CA THR A 3 1.39 9.89 -18.26
C THR A 3 2.07 8.96 -19.28
N ARG A 4 1.93 9.23 -20.59
CA ARG A 4 2.67 8.52 -21.65
C ARG A 4 4.19 8.53 -21.45
N ASN A 5 4.74 9.56 -20.83
CA ASN A 5 6.18 9.66 -20.60
C ASN A 5 6.66 8.70 -19.49
N VAL A 6 5.84 8.50 -18.45
CA VAL A 6 6.19 7.60 -17.32
C VAL A 6 6.36 6.16 -17.80
N ARG A 7 5.40 5.63 -18.57
CA ARG A 7 5.45 4.25 -19.07
C ARG A 7 6.71 3.93 -19.85
N SER A 8 7.09 4.80 -20.79
CA SER A 8 8.33 4.64 -21.56
C SER A 8 9.57 4.80 -20.69
N LEU A 9 9.53 5.69 -19.70
CA LEU A 9 10.66 5.95 -18.82
C LEU A 9 10.98 4.73 -17.95
N VAL A 10 9.96 4.10 -17.35
CA VAL A 10 10.14 3.01 -16.38
C VAL A 10 10.40 1.65 -17.03
N GLN A 11 10.22 1.51 -18.35
CA GLN A 11 10.30 0.22 -19.06
C GLN A 11 11.61 -0.55 -18.85
N ASN A 12 12.73 0.17 -18.80
CA ASN A 12 14.08 -0.43 -18.71
C ASN A 12 14.57 -0.63 -17.27
N TYR A 13 13.71 -0.43 -16.27
CA TYR A 13 14.04 -0.63 -14.86
C TYR A 13 13.29 -1.83 -14.31
N ASP A 14 13.86 -2.49 -13.30
CA ASP A 14 13.26 -3.68 -12.69
C ASP A 14 12.20 -3.31 -11.65
N PHE A 15 12.30 -2.11 -11.07
CA PHE A 15 11.50 -1.65 -9.95
C PHE A 15 11.41 -0.13 -9.92
N VAL A 16 10.34 0.42 -9.34
CA VAL A 16 10.08 1.87 -9.28
C VAL A 16 9.79 2.31 -7.85
N ILE A 17 10.32 3.47 -7.46
CA ILE A 17 9.89 4.19 -6.26
C ILE A 17 9.11 5.41 -6.71
N ASN A 18 7.82 5.48 -6.39
CA ASN A 18 7.01 6.66 -6.65
C ASN A 18 7.08 7.60 -5.44
N ALA A 19 7.79 8.71 -5.62
CA ALA A 19 8.00 9.74 -4.60
C ALA A 19 7.58 11.13 -5.10
N LEU A 20 6.54 11.17 -5.94
CA LEU A 20 6.06 12.40 -6.54
C LEU A 20 5.05 13.13 -5.63
N PRO A 21 4.83 14.44 -5.85
CA PRO A 21 3.77 15.18 -5.16
C PRO A 21 2.38 14.55 -5.36
N GLY A 22 1.53 14.68 -4.34
CA GLY A 22 0.26 14.00 -4.26
C GLY A 22 -0.70 14.19 -5.43
N PHE A 23 -0.80 15.41 -5.95
CA PHE A 23 -1.69 15.74 -7.05
C PHE A 23 -1.34 15.04 -8.38
N ILE A 24 -0.17 14.40 -8.48
CA ILE A 24 0.22 13.54 -9.62
C ILE A 24 0.56 12.10 -9.20
N GLY A 25 0.56 11.80 -7.90
CA GLY A 25 0.98 10.51 -7.36
C GLY A 25 0.13 9.36 -7.91
N PHE A 26 -1.20 9.49 -7.80
CA PHE A 26 -2.14 8.44 -8.22
C PHE A 26 -2.04 8.10 -9.72
N GLN A 27 -2.02 9.12 -10.59
CA GLN A 27 -1.89 8.91 -12.04
C GLN A 27 -0.52 8.33 -12.43
N THR A 28 0.51 8.62 -11.64
CA THR A 28 1.86 8.05 -11.85
C THR A 28 1.88 6.59 -11.44
N LEU A 29 1.28 6.26 -10.29
CA LEU A 29 1.12 4.88 -9.83
C LEU A 29 0.37 4.04 -10.86
N GLU A 30 -0.76 4.53 -11.38
CA GLU A 30 -1.50 3.88 -12.47
C GLU A 30 -0.60 3.62 -13.70
N ALA A 31 0.14 4.64 -14.15
CA ALA A 31 1.04 4.52 -15.30
C ALA A 31 2.19 3.51 -15.07
N ILE A 32 2.71 3.39 -13.84
CA ILE A 32 3.73 2.41 -13.47
C ILE A 32 3.14 1.00 -13.51
N ILE A 33 1.93 0.80 -12.99
CA ILE A 33 1.22 -0.48 -13.03
C ILE A 33 0.92 -0.88 -14.48
N GLU A 34 0.47 0.05 -15.32
CA GLU A 34 0.27 -0.19 -16.75
C GLU A 34 1.56 -0.62 -17.47
N ALA A 35 2.72 -0.12 -17.01
CA ALA A 35 4.04 -0.51 -17.50
C ALA A 35 4.52 -1.88 -16.99
N LYS A 36 3.70 -2.58 -16.19
CA LYS A 36 4.00 -3.88 -15.57
C LYS A 36 5.23 -3.85 -14.67
N LYS A 37 5.42 -2.76 -13.92
CA LYS A 37 6.54 -2.61 -12.99
C LYS A 37 6.06 -2.63 -11.55
N ASN A 38 6.76 -3.41 -10.73
CA ASN A 38 6.59 -3.39 -9.29
C ASN A 38 6.97 -2.02 -8.72
N VAL A 39 6.26 -1.59 -7.69
CA VAL A 39 6.38 -0.23 -7.17
C VAL A 39 6.25 -0.19 -5.65
N VAL A 40 7.10 0.62 -5.01
CA VAL A 40 6.88 1.14 -3.67
C VAL A 40 6.53 2.62 -3.80
N ASP A 41 5.43 3.01 -3.18
CA ASP A 41 4.86 4.33 -3.29
C ASP A 41 4.88 5.03 -1.94
N ILE A 42 5.45 6.24 -1.91
CA ILE A 42 5.44 7.13 -0.75
C ILE A 42 4.67 8.42 -1.03
N ALA A 43 4.06 8.54 -2.21
CA ALA A 43 3.25 9.69 -2.58
C ALA A 43 1.90 9.63 -1.84
N PHE A 44 1.53 10.74 -1.21
CA PHE A 44 0.21 10.89 -0.61
C PHE A 44 -0.80 11.42 -1.63
N PHE A 45 -1.83 10.68 -2.00
CA PHE A 45 -2.89 11.14 -2.91
C PHE A 45 -4.27 11.12 -2.24
N ALA A 46 -5.22 11.87 -2.79
CA ALA A 46 -6.55 12.03 -2.20
C ALA A 46 -7.49 10.87 -2.54
N GLU A 47 -7.21 10.19 -3.65
CA GLU A 47 -7.90 9.02 -4.16
C GLU A 47 -7.61 7.77 -3.31
N ASP A 48 -8.50 6.79 -3.37
CA ASP A 48 -8.27 5.48 -2.74
C ASP A 48 -7.33 4.63 -3.62
N PRO A 49 -6.14 4.21 -3.12
CA PRO A 49 -5.21 3.37 -3.88
C PRO A 49 -5.82 2.03 -4.31
N PHE A 50 -6.79 1.50 -3.57
CA PHE A 50 -7.42 0.21 -3.89
C PHE A 50 -8.27 0.23 -5.15
N LEU A 51 -8.57 1.42 -5.69
CA LEU A 51 -9.16 1.56 -7.03
C LEU A 51 -8.26 0.95 -8.12
N LEU A 52 -6.95 0.84 -7.89
CA LEU A 52 -5.98 0.26 -8.82
C LEU A 52 -5.70 -1.24 -8.55
N ASN A 53 -6.33 -1.85 -7.54
CA ASN A 53 -6.04 -3.23 -7.14
C ASN A 53 -6.31 -4.26 -8.25
N GLU A 54 -7.46 -4.14 -8.93
CA GLU A 54 -7.80 -5.06 -10.03
C GLU A 54 -6.87 -4.87 -11.24
N LEU A 55 -6.42 -3.64 -11.48
CA LEU A 55 -5.41 -3.36 -12.50
C LEU A 55 -4.07 -3.99 -12.15
N ALA A 56 -3.60 -3.84 -10.90
CA ALA A 56 -2.35 -4.42 -10.41
C ALA A 56 -2.35 -5.95 -10.51
N LYS A 57 -3.44 -6.60 -10.08
CA LYS A 57 -3.63 -8.05 -10.23
C LYS A 57 -3.58 -8.48 -11.70
N LYS A 58 -4.31 -7.79 -12.58
CA LYS A 58 -4.35 -8.10 -14.02
C LYS A 58 -2.97 -7.99 -14.68
N GLN A 59 -2.15 -7.03 -14.24
CA GLN A 59 -0.80 -6.82 -14.76
C GLN A 59 0.29 -7.63 -14.03
N ASN A 60 -0.09 -8.43 -13.02
CA ASN A 60 0.82 -9.16 -12.15
C ASN A 60 1.90 -8.24 -11.52
N VAL A 61 1.45 -7.09 -11.03
CA VAL A 61 2.28 -6.07 -10.38
C VAL A 61 2.02 -6.09 -8.89
N VAL A 62 3.09 -6.02 -8.11
CA VAL A 62 3.06 -5.69 -6.69
C VAL A 62 3.23 -4.19 -6.53
N ALA A 63 2.19 -3.52 -6.03
CA ALA A 63 2.22 -2.13 -5.62
C ALA A 63 2.11 -2.08 -4.09
N LEU A 64 3.15 -1.60 -3.42
CA LEU A 64 3.13 -1.29 -1.99
C LEU A 64 2.92 0.21 -1.86
N VAL A 65 1.75 0.64 -1.39
CA VAL A 65 1.46 2.06 -1.19
C VAL A 65 1.67 2.45 0.26
N ASP A 66 1.51 3.74 0.55
CA ASP A 66 1.62 4.26 1.90
C ASP A 66 2.95 3.91 2.60
N CYS A 67 4.07 3.81 1.88
CA CYS A 67 5.35 3.40 2.47
C CYS A 67 6.13 4.57 3.11
N GLY A 68 5.43 5.57 3.64
CA GLY A 68 5.99 6.79 4.23
C GLY A 68 6.12 6.76 5.76
N VAL A 69 6.19 7.95 6.36
CA VAL A 69 6.13 8.14 7.82
C VAL A 69 4.69 7.98 8.31
N SER A 70 3.79 8.77 7.73
CA SER A 70 2.34 8.68 7.94
C SER A 70 1.63 9.19 6.67
N PRO A 71 0.88 8.33 5.96
CA PRO A 71 0.71 6.89 6.21
C PRO A 71 2.01 6.07 6.01
N GLY A 72 2.08 4.87 6.59
CA GLY A 72 3.23 3.96 6.51
C GLY A 72 3.77 3.46 7.84
N MET A 73 4.83 4.08 8.38
CA MET A 73 5.34 3.68 9.70
C MET A 73 4.24 3.74 10.76
N SER A 74 3.34 4.73 10.69
CA SER A 74 2.15 4.78 11.55
C SER A 74 1.29 3.52 11.46
N ASN A 75 1.13 2.97 10.25
CA ASN A 75 0.32 1.78 9.98
C ASN A 75 0.99 0.52 10.55
N ILE A 76 2.30 0.38 10.31
CA ILE A 76 3.10 -0.74 10.83
C ILE A 76 3.09 -0.75 12.36
N LEU A 77 3.35 0.39 12.99
CA LEU A 77 3.38 0.52 14.45
C LEU A 77 2.00 0.24 15.05
N ALA A 78 0.92 0.75 14.46
CA ALA A 78 -0.44 0.47 14.90
C ALA A 78 -0.77 -1.04 14.79
N GLY A 79 -0.41 -1.67 13.68
CA GLY A 79 -0.57 -3.11 13.48
C GLY A 79 0.23 -3.94 14.49
N TYR A 80 1.47 -3.53 14.79
CA TYR A 80 2.32 -4.20 15.78
C TYR A 80 1.72 -4.12 17.19
N VAL A 81 1.33 -2.92 17.63
CA VAL A 81 0.70 -2.72 18.95
C VAL A 81 -0.61 -3.49 19.05
N ASN A 82 -1.43 -3.51 18.00
CA ASN A 82 -2.65 -4.32 17.97
C ASN A 82 -2.36 -5.82 18.20
N ASN A 83 -1.31 -6.37 17.58
CA ASN A 83 -0.91 -7.76 17.80
C ASN A 83 -0.47 -8.03 19.24
N LEU A 84 0.29 -7.11 19.86
CA LEU A 84 0.68 -7.22 21.26
C LEU A 84 -0.55 -7.21 22.19
N LEU A 85 -1.51 -6.33 21.94
CA LEU A 85 -2.74 -6.24 22.73
C LEU A 85 -3.62 -7.48 22.57
N VAL A 86 -3.72 -8.04 21.36
CA VAL A 86 -4.41 -9.32 21.12
C VAL A 86 -3.77 -10.45 21.93
N PHE A 87 -2.44 -10.51 21.97
CA PHE A 87 -1.71 -11.49 22.77
C PHE A 87 -2.01 -11.35 24.28
N ILE A 88 -1.92 -10.12 24.81
CA ILE A 88 -2.19 -9.85 26.24
C ILE A 88 -3.64 -10.21 26.60
N LYS A 89 -4.62 -9.87 25.75
CA LYS A 89 -6.03 -10.22 25.98
C LYS A 89 -6.25 -11.73 26.11
N LYS A 90 -5.57 -12.53 25.29
CA LYS A 90 -5.63 -14.01 25.38
C LYS A 90 -5.07 -14.54 26.70
N LEU A 91 -4.03 -13.90 27.25
CA LEU A 91 -3.45 -14.30 28.54
C LEU A 91 -4.36 -13.96 29.73
N VAL A 92 -4.96 -12.77 29.73
CA VAL A 92 -5.77 -12.27 30.86
C VAL A 92 -7.19 -12.85 30.84
N SER A 93 -7.72 -13.22 29.68
CA SER A 93 -9.08 -13.76 29.55
C SER A 93 -9.15 -14.85 28.48
N PRO A 94 -8.63 -16.06 28.78
CA PRO A 94 -8.50 -17.13 27.80
C PRO A 94 -9.85 -17.67 27.28
N HIS A 95 -10.94 -17.45 28.01
CA HIS A 95 -12.30 -17.83 27.60
C HIS A 95 -13.01 -16.76 26.76
N LEU A 96 -12.42 -15.56 26.63
CA LEU A 96 -12.98 -14.52 25.79
C LEU A 96 -12.71 -14.91 24.34
N SER A 97 -13.76 -15.30 23.61
CA SER A 97 -13.67 -15.39 22.16
C SER A 97 -13.35 -13.99 21.65
N LEU A 98 -12.11 -13.80 21.20
CA LEU A 98 -11.79 -12.63 20.41
C LEU A 98 -12.61 -12.77 19.15
N SER A 99 -13.71 -12.02 19.05
CA SER A 99 -14.29 -11.76 17.73
C SER A 99 -13.15 -11.23 16.89
N GLU A 100 -13.00 -11.78 15.69
CA GLU A 100 -12.03 -11.29 14.73
C GLU A 100 -12.41 -9.83 14.45
N SER A 101 -11.83 -8.89 15.19
CA SER A 101 -11.72 -7.51 14.75
C SER A 101 -11.05 -7.64 13.40
N LYS A 102 -11.87 -7.45 12.35
CA LYS A 102 -11.62 -7.88 10.98
C LYS A 102 -10.12 -7.84 10.69
N ARG A 103 -9.56 -8.96 10.23
CA ARG A 103 -8.16 -9.13 9.77
C ARG A 103 -7.80 -8.20 8.58
N ASN A 104 -8.33 -6.99 8.53
CA ASN A 104 -8.10 -5.95 7.54
C ASN A 104 -6.93 -5.03 7.93
N VAL A 105 -5.97 -5.51 8.74
CA VAL A 105 -4.63 -4.90 8.75
C VAL A 105 -3.96 -5.11 7.37
N LEU A 106 -4.48 -6.02 6.54
CA LEU A 106 -4.06 -6.28 5.17
C LEU A 106 -4.42 -5.18 4.15
N SER A 107 -5.12 -4.10 4.52
CA SER A 107 -5.38 -2.95 3.62
C SER A 107 -4.64 -1.67 4.01
N LEU A 108 -3.58 -1.77 4.81
CA LEU A 108 -2.77 -0.64 5.25
C LEU A 108 -1.36 -0.61 4.61
N CYS A 109 -1.19 -1.40 3.55
CA CYS A 109 -0.22 -1.19 2.48
C CYS A 109 -0.96 -1.00 1.17
#